data_AF-M7C4N7-F1
#
_entry.id   AF-M7C4N7-F1
#
_cell.length_a   1.000
_cell.length_b   1.000
_cell.length_c   1.000
_cell.angle_alpha   90.00
_cell.angle_beta   90.00
_cell.angle_gamma   90.00
#
_symmetry.space_group_name_H-M   'P 1'
#
loop_
_entity.id
_entity.type
_entity.pdbx_description
1 polymer ?
#
loop_
_entity_poly.entity_id
_entity_poly.type
_entity_poly.pdbx_seq_one_letter_code
_entity_poly.pdbx_strand_id
1 'polypeptide(L)'
;MVGVKHRERSIACHSSTMLRGTPGWSCPGRYLAAEGDQGSKGGLLMQCSFRPGPYAACLCAAMVPLPLMAQWYRQVSLTETRTTVALPKNLRKRIAQILAQTFEEITEADYCDVREHVNTLFRI
;
A
#
# COMPACT_ATOMS: atom_id res chain seq x y z
N MET A 1 -7.60 -21.62 36.27
CA MET A 1 -6.44 -20.70 36.22
C MET A 1 -5.21 -21.50 35.82
N VAL A 2 -4.73 -21.33 34.59
CA VAL A 2 -3.36 -21.71 34.20
C VAL A 2 -2.86 -20.59 33.31
N GLY A 3 -1.89 -19.83 33.81
CA GLY A 3 -1.31 -18.69 33.13
C GLY A 3 -0.31 -19.12 32.06
N VAL A 4 -0.36 -18.48 30.90
CA VAL A 4 0.69 -18.59 29.88
C VAL A 4 1.40 -17.25 29.79
N LYS A 5 2.59 -17.21 30.39
CA LYS A 5 3.57 -16.14 30.30
C LYS A 5 4.33 -16.33 29.00
N HIS A 6 4.22 -15.41 28.04
CA HIS A 6 5.12 -15.44 26.88
C HIS A 6 5.45 -14.05 26.29
N ARG A 7 6.51 -13.47 26.85
CA ARG A 7 7.69 -12.92 26.15
C ARG A 7 7.44 -11.85 25.07
N GLU A 8 7.53 -10.59 25.49
CA GLU A 8 7.95 -9.47 24.63
C GLU A 8 9.27 -9.80 23.91
N ARG A 9 9.28 -9.67 22.58
CA ARG A 9 10.50 -9.52 21.80
C ARG A 9 10.53 -8.11 21.25
N SER A 10 11.30 -7.26 21.93
CA SER A 10 11.81 -6.01 21.42
C SER A 10 12.66 -6.29 20.17
N ILE A 11 12.34 -5.67 19.04
CA ILE A 11 13.21 -5.69 17.85
C ILE A 11 13.74 -4.27 17.67
N ALA A 12 15.04 -4.16 17.90
CA ALA A 12 15.83 -2.95 17.80
C ALA A 12 15.82 -2.39 16.36
N CYS A 13 15.63 -1.08 16.25
CA CYS A 13 15.90 -0.32 15.04
C CYS A 13 17.41 -0.26 14.83
N HIS A 14 17.93 -1.03 13.87
CA HIS A 14 19.27 -0.80 13.33
C HIS A 14 19.17 0.03 12.05
N SER A 15 19.62 1.28 12.15
CA SER A 15 19.97 2.10 10.99
C SER A 15 21.08 1.43 10.19
N SER A 16 20.90 1.28 8.88
CA SER A 16 21.97 0.89 7.96
C SER A 16 21.98 1.79 6.73
N THR A 17 22.95 2.69 6.78
CA THR A 17 23.84 3.20 5.74
C THR A 17 23.43 3.02 4.27
N MET A 18 23.38 4.17 3.59
CA MET A 18 23.16 4.32 2.15
C MET A 18 24.19 3.57 1.30
N LEU A 19 23.70 2.66 0.45
CA LEU A 19 24.40 2.22 -0.75
C LEU A 19 23.49 2.33 -1.97
N ARG A 20 24.16 2.73 -3.05
CA ARG A 20 23.67 3.32 -4.30
C ARG A 20 23.03 2.25 -5.19
N GLY A 21 21.85 2.55 -5.76
CA GLY A 21 21.42 2.01 -7.06
C GLY A 21 20.64 0.70 -7.06
N THR A 22 19.39 0.72 -6.59
CA THR A 22 18.23 -0.07 -7.11
C THR A 22 16.96 0.56 -6.54
N PRO A 23 15.84 0.71 -7.28
CA PRO A 23 14.52 0.88 -6.65
C PRO A 23 14.04 -0.50 -6.18
N GLY A 24 14.83 -1.14 -5.32
CA GLY A 24 14.43 -2.36 -4.62
C GLY A 24 13.53 -1.94 -3.48
N TRP A 25 12.22 -1.94 -3.70
CA TRP A 25 11.24 -1.87 -2.63
C TRP A 25 11.39 -3.12 -1.78
N SER A 26 12.29 -3.06 -0.81
CA SER A 26 12.41 -4.04 0.26
C SER A 26 11.25 -3.80 1.21
N CYS A 27 10.05 -4.23 0.80
CA CYS A 27 8.96 -4.45 1.73
C CYS A 27 9.42 -5.59 2.64
N PRO A 28 9.61 -5.38 3.94
CA PRO A 28 9.83 -6.51 4.84
C PRO A 28 8.55 -7.34 4.77
N GLY A 29 8.67 -8.54 4.19
CA GLY A 29 7.57 -9.48 4.07
C GLY A 29 6.94 -9.70 5.43
N ARG A 30 5.64 -9.38 5.51
CA ARG A 30 4.60 -9.94 6.41
C ARG A 30 3.30 -9.17 6.16
N TYR A 31 2.64 -9.47 5.04
CA TYR A 31 1.17 -9.39 5.00
C TYR A 31 0.65 -10.60 5.77
N LEU A 32 0.86 -10.62 7.08
CA LEU A 32 0.13 -11.51 7.97
C LEU A 32 -1.21 -10.84 8.21
N ALA A 33 -2.27 -11.61 7.94
CA ALA A 33 -3.66 -11.27 8.19
C ALA A 33 -3.82 -10.56 9.53
N ALA A 34 -4.13 -9.26 9.48
CA ALA A 34 -4.68 -8.55 10.61
C ALA A 34 -6.20 -8.75 10.58
N GLU A 35 -6.64 -9.88 11.12
CA GLU A 35 -8.00 -10.03 11.63
C GLU A 35 -8.19 -8.96 12.72
N GLY A 36 -9.07 -7.99 12.45
CA GLY A 36 -9.72 -7.15 13.46
C GLY A 36 -8.84 -6.11 14.17
N ASP A 37 -8.66 -4.93 13.56
CA ASP A 37 -8.87 -3.68 14.28
C ASP A 37 -9.09 -2.52 13.29
N GLN A 38 -10.23 -1.84 13.44
CA GLN A 38 -10.58 -0.66 12.67
C GLN A 38 -9.81 0.55 13.25
N GLY A 39 -8.47 0.50 13.23
CA GLY A 39 -7.69 1.40 14.08
C GLY A 39 -6.21 1.55 13.73
N SER A 40 -5.85 1.93 12.49
CA SER A 40 -4.60 2.70 12.30
C SER A 40 -4.50 3.36 10.93
N LYS A 41 -5.36 4.34 10.62
CA LYS A 41 -5.07 5.26 9.49
C LYS A 41 -3.66 5.85 9.63
N GLY A 42 -3.23 6.15 10.86
CA GLY A 42 -1.89 6.65 11.17
C GLY A 42 -0.77 5.62 10.92
N GLY A 43 -0.99 4.34 11.20
CA GLY A 43 0.02 3.29 10.99
C GLY A 43 0.37 3.08 9.52
N LEU A 44 -0.64 3.03 8.65
CA LEU A 44 -0.44 2.90 7.20
C LEU A 44 0.18 4.17 6.62
N LEU A 45 -0.23 5.36 7.11
CA LEU A 45 0.35 6.64 6.70
C LEU A 45 1.84 6.74 7.04
N MET A 46 2.21 6.29 8.25
CA MET A 46 3.58 6.28 8.73
C MET A 46 4.46 5.29 7.95
N GLN A 47 3.95 4.10 7.63
CA GLN A 47 4.64 3.14 6.77
C GLN A 47 4.89 3.68 5.36
N CYS A 48 3.98 4.50 4.85
CA CYS A 48 4.08 5.12 3.52
C CYS A 48 4.81 6.47 3.54
N SER A 49 5.49 6.81 4.64
CA SER A 49 6.26 8.04 4.80
C SER A 49 5.47 9.31 4.46
N PHE A 50 4.16 9.32 4.73
CA PHE A 50 3.27 10.44 4.41
C PHE A 50 3.28 10.83 2.92
N ARG A 51 3.52 9.87 2.02
CA ARG A 51 3.51 10.12 0.57
C ARG A 51 2.23 9.58 -0.08
N PRO A 52 1.53 10.37 -0.91
CA PRO A 52 0.30 9.94 -1.56
C PRO A 52 0.46 8.66 -2.40
N GLY A 53 1.55 8.52 -3.15
CA GLY A 53 1.79 7.37 -4.03
C GLY A 53 1.85 6.02 -3.32
N PRO A 54 2.85 5.80 -2.44
CA PRO A 54 2.96 4.59 -1.64
C PRO A 54 1.71 4.33 -0.79
N TYR A 55 1.11 5.39 -0.23
CA TYR A 55 -0.10 5.29 0.56
C TYR A 55 -1.29 4.77 -0.26
N ALA A 56 -1.49 5.28 -1.47
CA ALA A 56 -2.54 4.81 -2.37
C ALA A 56 -2.35 3.34 -2.76
N ALA A 57 -1.11 2.90 -2.98
CA ALA A 57 -0.82 1.50 -3.26
C ALA A 57 -1.14 0.59 -2.06
N CYS A 58 -0.70 0.97 -0.85
CA CYS A 58 -1.02 0.23 0.36
C CYS A 58 -2.54 0.20 0.64
N LEU A 59 -3.25 1.31 0.41
CA LEU A 59 -4.71 1.34 0.48
C LEU A 59 -5.36 0.38 -0.53
N CYS A 60 -4.88 0.36 -1.77
CA CYS A 60 -5.39 -0.53 -2.80
C CYS A 60 -5.20 -2.00 -2.39
N ALA A 61 -3.99 -2.37 -1.95
CA ALA A 61 -3.68 -3.72 -1.48
C ALA A 61 -4.51 -4.13 -0.25
N ALA A 62 -4.82 -3.19 0.64
CA ALA A 62 -5.67 -3.44 1.81
C ALA A 62 -7.15 -3.64 1.45
N MET A 63 -7.63 -3.03 0.36
CA MET A 63 -9.04 -3.12 -0.07
C MET A 63 -9.33 -4.28 -1.02
N VAL A 64 -8.31 -4.80 -1.70
CA VAL A 64 -8.46 -5.88 -2.69
C VAL A 64 -7.97 -7.19 -2.08
N PRO A 65 -8.81 -8.23 -1.98
CA PRO A 65 -8.37 -9.53 -1.51
C PRO A 65 -7.20 -10.09 -2.32
N LEU A 66 -6.25 -10.74 -1.66
CA LEU A 66 -5.06 -11.35 -2.30
C LEU A 66 -5.39 -12.24 -3.51
N PRO A 67 -6.42 -13.12 -3.50
CA PRO A 67 -6.77 -13.91 -4.67
C PRO A 67 -7.18 -13.05 -5.87
N LEU A 68 -7.88 -11.94 -5.62
CA LEU A 68 -8.31 -11.02 -6.66
C LEU A 68 -7.13 -10.18 -7.19
N MET A 69 -6.20 -9.77 -6.31
CA MET A 69 -4.94 -9.14 -6.72
C MET A 69 -4.15 -10.02 -7.69
N ALA A 70 -4.06 -11.32 -7.41
CA ALA A 70 -3.38 -12.28 -8.28
C ALA A 70 -4.05 -12.44 -9.64
N GLN A 71 -5.39 -12.40 -9.70
CA GLN A 71 -6.12 -12.41 -10.98
C GLN A 71 -5.91 -11.13 -11.79
N TRP A 72 -5.76 -10.00 -11.12
CA TRP A 72 -5.56 -8.70 -11.75
C TRP A 72 -4.12 -8.46 -12.23
N TYR A 73 -3.23 -9.39 -11.90
CA TYR A 73 -1.83 -9.35 -12.29
C TYR A 73 -1.66 -9.23 -13.81
N ARG A 74 -0.89 -8.22 -14.23
CA ARG A 74 -0.61 -7.75 -15.61
C ARG A 74 -1.83 -7.41 -16.45
N GLN A 75 -3.04 -7.54 -15.90
CA GLN A 75 -4.29 -7.30 -16.60
C GLN A 75 -4.92 -5.97 -16.22
N VAL A 76 -4.63 -5.45 -15.03
CA VAL A 76 -5.30 -4.28 -14.47
C VAL A 76 -4.33 -3.12 -14.24
N SER A 77 -4.81 -1.89 -14.44
CA SER A 77 -4.11 -0.65 -14.09
C SER A 77 -5.09 0.40 -13.55
N LEU A 78 -4.59 1.43 -12.87
CA LEU A 78 -5.40 2.53 -12.33
C LEU A 78 -6.22 3.24 -13.41
N THR A 79 -5.62 3.43 -14.58
CA THR A 79 -6.29 3.93 -15.79
C THR A 79 -6.30 2.84 -16.84
N GLU A 80 -7.35 2.78 -17.65
CA GLU A 80 -7.38 1.86 -18.80
C GLU A 80 -6.19 2.15 -19.74
N THR A 81 -5.56 1.09 -20.26
CA THR A 81 -4.57 1.22 -21.33
C THR A 81 -4.95 0.27 -22.47
N ARG A 82 -4.19 0.30 -23.58
CA ARG A 82 -4.43 -0.61 -24.71
C ARG A 82 -4.35 -2.10 -24.34
N THR A 83 -3.62 -2.44 -23.28
CA THR A 83 -3.33 -3.84 -22.91
C THR A 83 -3.88 -4.22 -21.54
N THR A 84 -4.45 -3.27 -20.79
CA THR A 84 -4.91 -3.50 -19.41
C THR A 84 -6.24 -2.82 -19.16
N VAL A 85 -7.12 -3.51 -18.42
CA VAL A 85 -8.41 -2.98 -18.00
C VAL A 85 -8.24 -2.01 -16.83
N ALA A 86 -9.10 -1.02 -16.73
CA ALA A 86 -9.09 -0.11 -15.59
C ALA A 86 -9.52 -0.81 -14.29
N LEU A 87 -8.93 -0.37 -13.18
CA LEU A 87 -9.42 -0.65 -11.83
C LEU A 87 -10.93 -0.33 -11.73
N PRO A 88 -11.72 -1.16 -11.03
CA PRO A 88 -13.14 -0.93 -10.86
C PRO A 88 -13.44 0.48 -10.34
N LYS A 89 -14.46 1.12 -10.92
CA LYS A 89 -14.77 2.54 -10.66
C LYS A 89 -15.06 2.82 -9.18
N ASN A 90 -15.68 1.87 -8.47
CA ASN A 90 -15.95 1.97 -7.04
C ASN A 90 -14.66 2.02 -6.21
N LEU A 91 -13.66 1.22 -6.56
CA LEU A 91 -12.38 1.18 -5.87
C LEU A 91 -11.59 2.46 -6.11
N ARG A 92 -11.53 2.94 -7.37
CA ARG A 92 -10.90 4.22 -7.70
C ARG A 92 -11.50 5.40 -6.95
N LYS A 93 -12.83 5.47 -6.89
CA LYS A 93 -13.54 6.50 -6.12
C LYS A 93 -13.19 6.45 -4.64
N ARG A 94 -13.14 5.25 -4.06
CA ARG A 94 -12.84 5.08 -2.63
C ARG A 94 -11.40 5.47 -2.30
N ILE A 95 -10.44 5.09 -3.13
CA ILE A 95 -9.04 5.51 -2.98
C ILE A 95 -8.93 7.04 -3.08
N ALA A 96 -9.54 7.65 -4.10
CA ALA A 96 -9.53 9.10 -4.28
C ALA A 96 -10.16 9.85 -3.08
N GLN A 97 -11.28 9.35 -2.55
CA GLN A 97 -11.93 9.93 -1.37
C GLN A 97 -11.03 9.87 -0.13
N ILE A 98 -10.37 8.74 0.12
CA ILE A 98 -9.47 8.62 1.27
C ILE A 98 -8.25 9.51 1.09
N LEU A 99 -7.67 9.58 -0.12
CA LEU A 99 -6.55 10.47 -0.39
C LEU A 99 -6.91 11.93 -0.13
N ALA A 100 -8.06 12.40 -0.64
CA ALA A 100 -8.52 13.77 -0.42
C ALA A 100 -8.87 14.08 1.06
N GLN A 101 -9.19 13.06 1.86
CA GLN A 101 -9.40 13.23 3.31
C GLN A 101 -8.09 13.21 4.10
N THR A 102 -7.07 12.54 3.60
CA THR A 102 -5.79 12.33 4.28
C THR A 102 -4.78 13.42 3.94
N PHE A 103 -4.79 13.92 2.71
CA PHE A 103 -3.88 14.95 2.22
C PHE A 103 -4.68 16.21 1.90
N GLU A 104 -4.32 17.33 2.53
CA GLU A 104 -5.01 18.61 2.40
C GLU A 104 -4.87 19.21 0.98
N GLU A 105 -3.71 18.99 0.35
CA GLU A 105 -3.44 19.37 -1.03
C GLU A 105 -2.81 18.18 -1.78
N ILE A 106 -3.37 17.84 -2.94
CA ILE A 106 -2.82 16.83 -3.85
C ILE A 106 -2.50 17.52 -5.16
N THR A 107 -1.23 17.52 -5.53
CA THR A 107 -0.77 18.12 -6.79
C THR A 107 -0.93 17.16 -7.96
N GLU A 108 -0.76 17.66 -9.18
CA GLU A 108 -0.70 16.80 -10.37
C GLU A 108 0.48 15.81 -10.32
N ALA A 109 1.61 16.23 -9.73
CA ALA A 109 2.77 15.36 -9.53
C ALA A 109 2.43 14.19 -8.59
N ASP A 110 1.68 14.46 -7.50
CA ASP A 110 1.20 13.42 -6.60
C ASP A 110 0.22 12.46 -7.29
N TYR A 111 -0.64 12.97 -8.17
CA TYR A 111 -1.53 12.13 -8.95
C TYR A 111 -0.77 11.19 -9.90
N CYS A 112 0.30 11.69 -10.51
CA CYS A 112 1.21 10.88 -11.33
C CYS A 112 1.90 9.81 -10.49
N ASP A 113 2.39 10.17 -9.30
CA ASP A 113 3.02 9.27 -8.33
C ASP A 113 2.05 8.15 -7.88
N VAL A 114 0.82 8.51 -7.53
CA VAL A 114 -0.28 7.59 -7.20
C VAL A 114 -0.55 6.61 -8.32
N ARG A 115 -0.63 7.11 -9.56
CA ARG A 115 -0.86 6.26 -10.73
C ARG A 115 0.26 5.24 -10.91
N GLU A 116 1.51 5.68 -10.80
CA GLU A 116 2.68 4.79 -10.97
C GLU A 116 2.73 3.71 -9.89
N HIS A 117 2.55 4.09 -8.62
CA HIS A 117 2.59 3.18 -7.49
C HIS A 117 1.45 2.14 -7.54
N VAL A 118 0.22 2.58 -7.82
CA VAL A 118 -0.92 1.64 -7.93
C VAL A 118 -0.75 0.71 -9.14
N ASN A 119 -0.25 1.20 -10.27
CA ASN A 119 0.01 0.35 -11.44
C ASN A 119 1.08 -0.70 -11.16
N THR A 120 2.09 -0.35 -10.35
CA THR A 120 3.19 -1.24 -9.98
C THR A 120 2.71 -2.47 -9.22
N LEU A 121 1.65 -2.33 -8.41
CA LEU A 121 1.03 -3.47 -7.70
C LEU A 121 0.58 -4.60 -8.63
N PHE A 122 0.16 -4.27 -9.84
CA PHE A 122 -0.34 -5.24 -10.81
C PHE A 122 0.70 -5.63 -11.86
N ARG A 123 1.95 -5.15 -11.75
CA ARG A 123 3.01 -5.42 -12.74
C ARG A 123 4.09 -6.39 -12.25
N ILE A 124 4.31 -6.49 -10.94
CA ILE A 124 5.41 -7.25 -10.31
C ILE A 124 5.11 -8.73 -10.15
#